data_AF-A0A2C5ZVT6-F1
#
_entry.id   AF-A0A2C5ZVT6-F1
#
_cell.length_a   1.000
_cell.length_b   1.000
_cell.length_c   1.000
_cell.angle_alpha   90.00
_cell.angle_beta   90.00
_cell.angle_gamma   90.00
#
_symmetry.space_group_name_H-M   'P 1'
#
loop_
_entity.id
_entity.type
_entity.pdbx_description
1 polymer ?
#
loop_
_entity_poly.entity_id
_entity_poly.type
_entity_poly.pdbx_seq_one_letter_code
_entity_poly.pdbx_strand_id
1 'polypeptide(L)'
;MATCNVFVEFWREFGATELKYKRSIPKQPVRAIVKELASTESGVEAPSLRRILRDISKLNRLDIYNRNIRKDNFRNEKLVEFGSSWTEPHCMLEADKDEAAETRVQDLVMFDEMVAMESLKTHVRATPNWLYCNKLRSRSSRPAAGVYKARYEGAALKDFQFVYRLLL
;
A
#
# COMPACT_ATOMS: atom_id res chain seq x y z
N MET A 1 3.79 12.13 35.90
CA MET A 1 4.74 11.25 35.19
C MET A 1 3.92 10.17 34.50
N ALA A 2 3.75 10.24 33.18
CA ALA A 2 2.99 9.23 32.44
C ALA A 2 3.91 8.03 32.17
N THR A 3 3.53 6.86 32.68
CA THR A 3 4.17 5.59 32.37
C THR A 3 3.80 5.20 30.94
N CYS A 4 4.76 5.25 30.02
CA CYS A 4 4.57 4.75 28.65
C CYS A 4 4.52 3.23 28.67
N ASN A 5 3.32 2.67 28.55
CA ASN A 5 3.14 1.24 28.31
C ASN A 5 3.43 0.97 26.83
N VAL A 6 4.68 0.60 26.55
CA VAL A 6 5.12 0.18 25.23
C VAL A 6 4.74 -1.29 25.05
N PHE A 7 3.85 -1.59 24.10
CA PHE A 7 3.49 -2.98 23.79
C PHE A 7 4.29 -3.42 22.55
N VAL A 8 5.15 -4.41 22.73
CA VAL A 8 5.92 -5.03 21.66
C VAL A 8 5.19 -6.33 21.30
N GLU A 9 4.43 -6.33 20.21
CA GLU A 9 3.93 -7.58 19.63
C GLU A 9 5.10 -8.27 18.93
N PHE A 10 5.68 -9.23 19.65
CA PHE A 10 6.56 -10.23 19.07
C PHE A 10 5.67 -11.31 18.47
N TRP A 11 5.79 -11.56 17.16
CA TRP A 11 5.14 -12.67 16.48
C TRP A 11 5.61 -14.00 17.09
N ARG A 12 4.92 -14.46 18.12
CA ARG A 12 5.31 -15.58 18.99
C ARG A 12 4.38 -16.79 18.85
N GLU A 13 3.81 -16.99 17.68
CA GLU A 13 2.98 -18.16 17.38
C GLU A 13 3.33 -18.77 16.02
N PHE A 14 4.60 -19.12 15.81
CA PHE A 14 4.93 -20.15 14.83
C PHE A 14 5.93 -21.13 15.43
N GLY A 15 5.52 -22.40 15.41
CA GLY A 15 6.19 -23.52 16.04
C GLY A 15 7.65 -23.64 15.64
N ALA A 16 8.43 -24.22 16.55
CA ALA A 16 9.82 -24.59 16.37
C ALA A 16 9.96 -25.71 15.32
N THR A 17 9.69 -25.43 14.06
CA THR A 17 10.02 -26.30 12.93
C THR A 17 11.04 -25.61 12.06
N GLU A 18 12.31 -25.91 12.38
CA GLU A 18 13.50 -25.84 11.54
C GLU A 18 13.49 -24.85 10.36
N LEU A 19 13.72 -23.57 10.66
CA LEU A 19 14.30 -22.67 9.66
C LEU A 19 15.75 -23.07 9.44
N LYS A 20 16.01 -23.91 8.43
CA LYS A 20 17.34 -24.03 7.81
C LYS A 20 17.64 -22.70 7.10
N TYR A 21 18.00 -21.71 7.91
CA TYR A 21 18.42 -20.37 7.49
C TYR A 21 19.59 -20.50 6.50
N LYS A 22 19.32 -20.31 5.21
CA LYS A 22 20.36 -20.29 4.17
C LYS A 22 21.34 -19.16 4.49
N ARG A 23 22.60 -19.54 4.74
CA ARG A 23 23.75 -18.70 5.17
C ARG A 23 24.15 -17.57 4.19
N SER A 24 23.39 -17.31 3.13
CA SER A 24 23.78 -16.40 2.03
C SER A 24 23.05 -15.06 1.99
N ILE A 25 22.09 -14.79 2.87
CA ILE A 25 21.41 -13.49 2.93
C ILE A 25 22.22 -12.55 3.84
N PRO A 26 22.62 -11.35 3.37
CA PRO A 26 23.27 -10.37 4.24
C PRO A 26 22.37 -10.10 5.45
N LYS A 27 22.95 -10.17 6.66
CA LYS A 27 22.25 -9.99 7.94
C LYS A 27 21.75 -8.56 8.08
N GLN A 28 20.66 -8.21 7.40
CA GLN A 28 19.93 -7.00 7.69
C GLN A 28 19.24 -7.17 9.06
N PRO A 29 19.23 -6.13 9.90
CA PRO A 29 18.61 -6.21 11.22
C PRO A 29 17.11 -6.47 11.10
N VAL A 30 16.61 -7.41 11.90
CA VAL A 30 15.17 -7.65 12.04
C VAL A 30 14.51 -6.38 12.59
N ARG A 31 13.42 -5.94 11.95
CA ARG A 31 12.65 -4.76 12.36
C ARG A 31 11.38 -5.21 13.07
N ALA A 32 10.97 -4.47 14.08
CA ALA A 32 9.71 -4.67 14.80
C ALA A 32 8.91 -3.37 14.80
N ILE A 33 7.59 -3.50 14.82
CA ILE A 33 6.67 -2.36 14.92
C ILE A 33 6.29 -2.20 16.38
N VAL A 34 6.69 -1.09 16.97
CA VAL A 34 6.34 -0.74 18.34
C VAL A 34 5.05 0.10 18.30
N LYS A 35 4.04 -0.34 19.06
CA LYS A 35 2.73 0.32 19.11
C LYS A 35 2.54 1.03 20.45
N GLU A 36 2.02 2.24 20.38
CA GLU A 36 1.45 2.91 21.55
C GLU A 36 -0.02 2.48 21.71
N LEU A 37 -0.50 2.42 22.95
CA LEU A 37 -1.91 2.15 23.21
C LEU A 37 -2.76 3.28 22.64
N ALA A 38 -3.67 2.94 21.71
CA ALA A 38 -4.56 3.90 21.08
C ALA A 38 -5.84 4.13 21.92
N SER A 39 -6.57 5.20 21.61
CA SER A 39 -7.89 5.43 22.20
C SER A 39 -8.90 4.38 21.72
N THR A 40 -10.02 4.28 22.43
CA THR A 40 -11.14 3.42 22.05
C THR A 40 -11.98 3.99 20.90
N GLU A 41 -11.80 5.28 20.57
CA GLU A 41 -12.58 5.97 19.54
C GLU A 41 -12.20 5.46 18.14
N SER A 42 -13.12 4.74 17.52
CA SER A 42 -12.98 4.21 16.16
C SER A 42 -13.36 5.23 15.10
N GLY A 43 -12.68 5.15 13.97
CA GLY A 43 -13.14 5.78 12.74
C GLY A 43 -12.10 6.68 12.09
N VAL A 44 -12.55 7.24 10.97
CA VAL A 44 -11.80 8.15 10.11
C VAL A 44 -12.71 9.31 9.76
N GLU A 45 -12.22 10.53 9.90
CA GLU A 45 -12.95 11.74 9.52
C GLU A 45 -12.35 12.38 8.27
N ALA A 46 -13.20 13.05 7.46
CA ALA A 46 -12.76 13.70 6.22
C ALA A 46 -11.59 14.70 6.39
N PRO A 47 -11.52 15.54 7.45
CA PRO A 47 -10.38 16.45 7.67
C PRO A 47 -9.04 15.72 7.86
N SER A 48 -9.08 14.49 8.38
CA SER A 48 -7.91 13.70 8.72
C SER A 48 -7.28 12.97 7.53
N LEU A 49 -8.01 12.83 6.42
CA LEU A 49 -7.62 11.99 5.28
C LEU A 49 -6.26 12.36 4.67
N ARG A 50 -5.92 13.65 4.62
CA ARG A 50 -4.58 14.09 4.15
C ARG A 50 -3.47 13.56 5.05
N ARG A 51 -3.72 13.55 6.36
CA ARG A 51 -2.76 13.08 7.35
C ARG A 51 -2.60 11.56 7.26
N ILE A 52 -3.70 10.83 7.21
CA ILE A 52 -3.72 9.38 7.05
C ILE A 52 -2.96 8.97 5.78
N LEU A 53 -3.25 9.59 4.63
CA LEU A 53 -2.54 9.27 3.38
C LEU A 53 -1.04 9.55 3.46
N ARG A 54 -0.65 10.66 4.11
CA ARG A 54 0.76 10.98 4.35
C ARG A 54 1.43 9.93 5.23
N ASP A 55 0.75 9.44 6.25
CA ASP A 55 1.28 8.47 7.20
C ASP A 55 1.40 7.08 6.54
N ILE A 56 0.42 6.65 5.73
CA ILE A 56 0.51 5.45 4.88
C ILE A 56 1.69 5.57 3.91
N SER A 57 1.82 6.72 3.22
CA SER A 57 2.94 6.96 2.32
C SER A 57 4.29 6.93 3.03
N LYS A 58 4.33 7.34 4.30
CA LYS A 58 5.53 7.27 5.14
C LYS A 58 5.87 5.83 5.50
N LEU A 59 4.89 5.01 5.88
CA LEU A 59 5.09 3.58 6.13
C LEU A 59 5.65 2.89 4.87
N ASN A 60 5.04 3.13 3.72
CA ASN A 60 5.49 2.59 2.43
C ASN A 60 6.91 3.01 2.04
N ARG A 61 7.38 4.19 2.48
CA ARG A 61 8.77 4.64 2.27
C ARG A 61 9.77 4.03 3.25
N LEU A 62 9.28 3.49 4.36
CA LEU A 62 10.06 2.74 5.33
C LEU A 62 10.01 1.24 5.03
N ASP A 63 9.45 0.85 3.88
CA ASP A 63 9.22 -0.54 3.49
C ASP A 63 8.41 -1.30 4.54
N ILE A 64 7.40 -0.62 5.09
CA ILE A 64 6.37 -1.17 5.97
C ILE A 64 5.05 -1.06 5.23
N TYR A 65 4.50 -2.20 4.82
CA TYR A 65 3.25 -2.28 4.08
C TYR A 65 2.16 -2.84 4.98
N ASN A 66 1.08 -2.11 5.18
CA ASN A 66 0.08 -2.50 6.17
C ASN A 66 -0.84 -3.63 5.69
N ARG A 67 -1.21 -3.58 4.40
CA ARG A 67 -2.07 -4.54 3.69
C ARG A 67 -3.51 -4.63 4.19
N ASN A 68 -3.91 -3.75 5.12
CA ASN A 68 -5.25 -3.75 5.69
C ASN A 68 -5.75 -2.32 5.99
N ILE A 69 -5.69 -1.42 5.01
CA ILE A 69 -6.19 -0.04 5.16
C ILE A 69 -7.71 -0.03 5.07
N ARG A 70 -8.38 -0.03 6.23
CA ARG A 70 -9.84 0.00 6.38
C ARG A 70 -10.23 0.81 7.60
N LYS A 71 -11.42 1.43 7.62
CA LYS A 71 -11.87 2.30 8.72
C LYS A 71 -11.76 1.65 10.09
N ASP A 72 -12.12 0.37 10.19
CA ASP A 72 -12.14 -0.36 11.46
C ASP A 72 -10.75 -0.50 12.10
N ASN A 73 -9.69 -0.36 11.30
CA ASN A 73 -8.30 -0.42 11.73
C ASN A 73 -7.73 0.95 12.12
N PHE A 74 -8.56 2.00 12.14
CA PHE A 74 -8.20 3.32 12.62
C PHE A 74 -8.83 3.64 13.97
N ARG A 75 -8.02 4.19 14.87
CA ARG A 75 -8.45 4.75 16.15
C ARG A 75 -7.89 6.15 16.30
N ASN A 76 -8.76 7.14 16.52
CA ASN A 76 -8.39 8.55 16.52
C ASN A 76 -7.47 8.92 15.33
N GLU A 77 -7.87 8.50 14.13
CA GLU A 77 -7.17 8.79 12.88
C GLU A 77 -5.75 8.17 12.78
N LYS A 78 -5.39 7.25 13.69
CA LYS A 78 -4.14 6.48 13.68
C LYS A 78 -4.41 5.03 13.32
N LEU A 79 -3.53 4.43 12.52
CA LEU A 79 -3.58 3.02 12.15
C LEU A 79 -3.14 2.16 13.35
N VAL A 80 -3.96 1.20 13.76
CA VAL A 80 -3.69 0.36 14.94
C VAL A 80 -3.42 -1.11 14.63
N GLU A 81 -3.99 -1.61 13.54
CA GLU A 81 -3.88 -3.02 13.17
C GLU A 81 -2.66 -3.24 12.26
N PHE A 82 -1.73 -4.09 12.69
CA PHE A 82 -0.53 -4.46 11.93
C PHE A 82 -0.32 -5.99 11.83
N GLY A 83 -1.30 -6.78 12.26
CA GLY A 83 -1.28 -8.25 12.22
C GLY A 83 -1.35 -8.85 10.82
N SER A 84 -1.46 -8.02 9.77
CA SER A 84 -1.30 -8.44 8.36
C SER A 84 -0.16 -7.70 7.66
N SER A 85 0.62 -6.90 8.41
CA SER A 85 1.62 -6.03 7.83
C SER A 85 2.89 -6.78 7.44
N TRP A 86 3.54 -6.27 6.41
CA TRP A 86 4.79 -6.77 5.87
C TRP A 86 5.89 -5.71 6.03
N THR A 87 7.10 -6.13 6.39
CA THR A 87 8.29 -5.26 6.42
C THR A 87 9.43 -5.83 5.60
N GLU A 88 10.19 -5.00 4.88
CA GLU A 88 11.45 -5.42 4.24
C GLU A 88 12.70 -5.01 5.05
N PRO A 89 13.60 -5.90 5.46
CA PRO A 89 13.65 -7.33 5.14
C PRO A 89 12.58 -8.09 5.93
N HIS A 90 11.94 -9.06 5.27
CA HIS A 90 11.01 -9.95 5.94
C HIS A 90 11.74 -11.20 6.40
N CYS A 91 11.48 -11.62 7.65
CA CYS A 91 12.20 -12.75 8.25
C CYS A 91 11.81 -14.12 7.68
N MET A 92 10.66 -14.24 7.01
CA MET A 92 10.11 -15.52 6.57
C MET A 92 9.95 -15.67 5.05
N LEU A 93 9.94 -14.58 4.30
CA LEU A 93 9.67 -14.61 2.86
C LEU A 93 10.72 -13.75 2.15
N GLU A 94 11.36 -14.31 1.13
CA GLU A 94 12.04 -13.52 0.11
C GLU A 94 10.94 -12.86 -0.72
N ALA A 95 10.50 -11.67 -0.29
CA ALA A 95 9.64 -10.83 -1.12
C ALA A 95 10.39 -10.55 -2.42
N ASP A 96 9.76 -10.85 -3.56
CA ASP A 96 10.22 -10.27 -4.81
C ASP A 96 10.06 -8.73 -4.70
N LYS A 97 11.01 -7.98 -5.27
CA LYS A 97 10.89 -6.52 -5.42
C LYS A 97 9.60 -6.13 -6.13
N ASP A 98 9.14 -6.95 -7.07
CA ASP A 98 7.89 -6.73 -7.79
C ASP A 98 6.70 -6.87 -6.85
N GLU A 99 6.68 -7.89 -5.99
CA GLU A 99 5.62 -8.09 -4.99
C GLU A 99 5.58 -6.95 -3.96
N ALA A 100 6.74 -6.45 -3.53
CA ALA A 100 6.83 -5.30 -2.64
C ALA A 100 6.32 -4.02 -3.31
N ALA A 101 6.65 -3.81 -4.58
CA ALA A 101 6.16 -2.68 -5.37
C ALA A 101 4.64 -2.74 -5.55
N GLU A 102 4.09 -3.92 -5.84
CA GLU A 102 2.64 -4.15 -5.93
C GLU A 102 1.94 -3.88 -4.60
N THR A 103 2.50 -4.41 -3.50
CA THR A 103 1.95 -4.23 -2.15
C THR A 103 1.92 -2.75 -1.76
N ARG A 104 2.97 -2.00 -2.11
CA ARG A 104 3.01 -0.55 -1.89
C ARG A 104 1.90 0.20 -2.62
N VAL A 105 1.60 -0.20 -3.86
CA VAL A 105 0.48 0.38 -4.64
C VAL A 105 -0.86 -0.05 -4.05
N GLN A 106 -0.95 -1.29 -3.58
CA GLN A 106 -2.16 -1.84 -2.98
C GLN A 106 -2.62 -1.05 -1.74
N ASP A 107 -1.72 -0.66 -0.84
CA ASP A 107 -2.07 0.16 0.33
C ASP A 107 -2.67 1.52 -0.06
N LEU A 108 -2.21 2.10 -1.16
CA LEU A 108 -2.75 3.35 -1.71
C LEU A 108 -4.14 3.15 -2.33
N VAL A 109 -4.35 2.03 -3.03
CA VAL A 109 -5.66 1.67 -3.57
C VAL A 109 -6.67 1.45 -2.44
N MET A 110 -6.29 0.69 -1.41
CA MET A 110 -7.13 0.44 -0.24
C MET A 110 -7.52 1.73 0.50
N PHE A 111 -6.65 2.74 0.53
CA PHE A 111 -7.01 4.07 1.04
C PHE A 111 -8.15 4.70 0.23
N ASP A 112 -8.07 4.70 -1.10
CA ASP A 112 -9.12 5.27 -1.95
C ASP A 112 -10.44 4.47 -1.83
N GLU A 113 -10.36 3.14 -1.73
CA GLU A 113 -11.50 2.26 -1.46
C GLU A 113 -12.16 2.56 -0.12
N MET A 114 -11.37 2.71 0.95
CA MET A 114 -11.87 3.11 2.27
C MET A 114 -12.61 4.45 2.20
N VAL A 115 -12.03 5.46 1.53
CA VAL A 115 -12.68 6.77 1.36
C VAL A 115 -14.02 6.65 0.62
N ALA A 116 -14.08 5.81 -0.42
CA ALA A 116 -15.29 5.57 -1.20
C ALA A 116 -16.37 4.83 -0.41
N MET A 117 -16.02 3.73 0.26
CA MET A 117 -16.96 2.91 1.04
C MET A 117 -17.58 3.73 2.18
N GLU A 118 -16.79 4.56 2.85
CA GLU A 118 -17.25 5.42 3.95
C GLU A 118 -17.96 6.69 3.48
N SER A 119 -18.13 6.87 2.16
CA SER A 119 -18.79 8.04 1.56
C SER A 119 -18.22 9.38 2.06
N LEU A 120 -16.91 9.43 2.33
CA LEU A 120 -16.26 10.60 2.88
C LEU A 120 -16.12 11.68 1.80
N LYS A 121 -16.76 12.83 2.01
CA LYS A 121 -16.68 13.97 1.09
C LYS A 121 -15.28 14.58 1.14
N THR A 122 -14.45 14.32 0.12
CA THR A 122 -13.07 14.81 0.06
C THR A 122 -12.58 14.99 -1.38
N HIS A 123 -11.54 15.81 -1.53
CA HIS A 123 -10.74 15.89 -2.76
C HIS A 123 -9.43 15.11 -2.68
N VAL A 124 -9.14 14.50 -1.51
CA VAL A 124 -7.91 13.71 -1.29
C VAL A 124 -8.03 12.38 -2.01
N ARG A 125 -6.99 12.02 -2.77
CA ARG A 125 -6.86 10.73 -3.45
C ARG A 125 -5.42 10.25 -3.37
N ALA A 126 -5.24 8.95 -3.22
CA ALA A 126 -3.95 8.30 -3.26
C ALA A 126 -3.55 7.94 -4.71
N THR A 127 -4.51 7.47 -5.50
CA THR A 127 -4.28 7.05 -6.89
C THR A 127 -4.66 8.13 -7.90
N PRO A 128 -4.03 8.13 -9.09
CA PRO A 128 -4.40 9.04 -10.16
C PRO A 128 -5.86 8.86 -10.58
N ASN A 129 -6.57 9.95 -10.80
CA ASN A 129 -7.88 9.89 -11.44
C ASN A 129 -7.69 9.62 -12.94
N TRP A 130 -7.68 8.36 -13.35
CA TRP A 130 -7.45 7.94 -14.73
C TRP A 130 -8.44 8.57 -15.72
N LEU A 131 -9.71 8.73 -15.35
CA LEU A 131 -10.71 9.41 -16.19
C LEU A 131 -10.32 10.87 -16.46
N TYR A 132 -9.78 11.55 -15.45
CA TYR A 132 -9.29 12.92 -15.59
C TYR A 132 -7.95 12.97 -16.35
N CYS A 133 -7.00 12.09 -16.04
CA CYS A 133 -5.71 11.99 -16.72
C CYS A 133 -5.88 11.71 -18.23
N ASN A 134 -6.85 10.89 -18.62
CA ASN A 134 -7.17 10.59 -20.02
C ASN A 134 -7.74 11.81 -20.76
N LYS A 135 -8.56 12.64 -20.09
CA LYS A 135 -9.10 13.88 -20.67
C LYS A 135 -8.03 14.93 -20.95
N LEU A 136 -6.95 14.95 -20.18
CA LEU A 136 -5.84 15.89 -20.37
C LEU A 136 -4.87 15.48 -21.50
N ARG A 137 -4.87 14.21 -21.89
CA ARG A 137 -3.98 13.67 -22.94
C ARG A 137 -4.47 13.86 -24.37
N SER A 138 -5.65 14.49 -24.58
CA SER A 138 -6.21 14.73 -25.91
C SER A 138 -5.67 15.98 -26.64
N ARG A 139 -4.62 16.63 -26.12
CA ARG A 139 -4.00 17.81 -26.74
C ARG A 139 -2.51 17.63 -27.03
N SER A 140 -2.17 16.73 -27.94
CA SER A 140 -1.02 16.94 -28.85
C SER A 140 -1.10 16.06 -30.10
N SER A 141 -1.71 16.59 -31.16
CA SER A 141 -1.25 16.29 -32.52
C SER A 141 -1.30 17.58 -33.33
N ARG A 142 -0.25 18.40 -33.22
CA ARG A 142 0.14 19.18 -34.40
C ARG A 142 0.62 18.13 -35.41
N PRO A 143 0.05 18.04 -36.62
CA PRO A 143 0.54 17.10 -37.61
C PRO A 143 1.95 17.53 -37.99
N ALA A 144 2.96 16.76 -37.58
CA ALA A 144 4.28 16.86 -38.15
C ALA A 144 4.16 16.32 -39.58
N ALA A 145 4.33 17.22 -40.55
CA ALA A 145 4.59 16.82 -41.93
C ALA A 145 5.84 15.94 -41.94
N GLY A 146 5.69 14.66 -42.27
CA GLY A 146 6.80 13.70 -42.25
C GLY A 146 6.32 12.27 -42.26
N VAL A 147 6.04 11.77 -43.45
CA VAL A 147 5.73 10.36 -43.75
C VAL A 147 6.88 9.46 -43.29
N TYR A 148 6.64 8.58 -42.32
CA TYR A 148 7.27 7.25 -42.25
C TYR A 148 6.26 6.23 -41.69
N LYS A 149 5.96 5.22 -42.51
CA LYS A 149 5.01 4.13 -42.23
C LYS A 149 5.47 3.30 -41.01
N ALA A 150 4.57 3.16 -40.04
CA ALA A 150 4.70 2.19 -38.97
C ALA A 150 4.41 0.77 -39.49
N ARG A 151 5.29 -0.18 -39.15
CA ARG A 151 4.92 -1.57 -38.89
C ARG A 151 5.34 -1.87 -37.47
N TYR A 152 4.38 -1.98 -36.56
CA TYR A 152 4.55 -2.67 -35.29
C TYR A 152 3.41 -3.66 -35.17
N GLU A 153 3.76 -4.94 -35.25
CA GLU A 153 2.92 -6.06 -34.87
C GLU A 153 2.65 -6.02 -33.36
N GLY A 154 1.42 -6.34 -32.98
CA GLY A 154 0.90 -6.14 -31.64
C GLY A 154 1.37 -7.18 -30.64
N ALA A 155 1.77 -6.72 -29.46
CA ALA A 155 1.75 -7.49 -28.21
C ALA A 155 2.01 -6.53 -27.04
N ALA A 156 0.96 -6.04 -26.36
CA ALA A 156 1.04 -5.50 -24.97
C ALA A 156 -0.32 -4.93 -24.48
N LEU A 157 -1.44 -5.59 -24.76
CA LEU A 157 -2.76 -5.15 -24.27
C LEU A 157 -3.56 -6.23 -23.55
N LYS A 158 -2.94 -7.35 -23.16
CA LYS A 158 -3.66 -8.48 -22.56
C LYS A 158 -3.47 -8.67 -21.06
N ASP A 159 -2.40 -8.15 -20.46
CA ASP A 159 -2.05 -8.59 -19.10
C ASP A 159 -2.73 -7.80 -17.98
N PHE A 160 -3.14 -6.54 -18.23
CA PHE A 160 -3.82 -5.73 -17.19
C PHE A 160 -5.35 -5.92 -17.14
N GLN A 161 -5.92 -6.61 -18.13
CA GLN A 161 -7.37 -6.83 -18.23
C GLN A 161 -7.84 -8.05 -17.43
N PHE A 162 -6.94 -8.90 -16.96
CA PHE A 162 -7.27 -10.17 -16.29
C PHE A 162 -7.75 -9.98 -14.85
N VAL A 163 -7.20 -9.00 -14.11
CA VAL A 163 -7.55 -8.79 -12.69
C VAL A 163 -8.94 -8.19 -12.51
N TYR A 164 -9.41 -7.34 -13.44
CA TYR A 164 -10.74 -6.70 -13.34
C TYR A 164 -11.91 -7.60 -13.76
N ARG A 165 -11.67 -8.81 -14.29
CA ARG A 165 -12.73 -9.69 -14.82
C ARG A 165 -13.11 -10.86 -13.92
N LEU A 166 -12.54 -10.96 -12.71
CA LEU A 166 -12.80 -12.02 -11.72
C LEU A 166 -13.64 -11.54 -10.52
N LEU A 167 -14.07 -10.27 -10.51
CA LEU A 167 -14.88 -9.65 -9.43
C LEU A 167 -16.22 -9.08 -9.93
N LEU A 168 -16.78 -9.66 -10.99
CA LEU A 168 -18.19 -9.54 -11.39
C LEU A 168 -18.70 -10.94 -11.72
#